data_AF-A0A183L6F2-F1
#
_entry.id   AF-A0A183L6F2-F1
#
_cell.length_a   1.000
_cell.length_b   1.000
_cell.length_c   1.000
_cell.angle_alpha   90.00
_cell.angle_beta   90.00
_cell.angle_gamma   90.00
#
_symmetry.space_group_name_H-M   'P 1'
#
loop_
_entity.id
_entity.type
_entity.pdbx_description
1 polymer ?
#
loop_
_entity_poly.entity_id
_entity_poly.type
_entity_poly.pdbx_seq_one_letter_code
_entity_poly.pdbx_strand_id
1 'polypeptide(L)'
;MQRARTASELPLIAPSNSTSLPTAVPKTNPTICRLHIRLPSGQSIKGEFGVNEPLSAVMLYVSQNWPNSSTFIDPQSIQLMTSFPKQEFTSEDRNRSLLDLGEFKHF
;
A
#
# COMPACT_ATOMS: atom_id res chain seq x y z
N MET A 1 57.26 -5.60 -16.13
CA MET A 1 55.93 -5.28 -16.67
C MET A 1 55.08 -6.55 -16.67
N GLN A 2 53.76 -6.36 -16.52
CA GLN A 2 52.76 -7.25 -15.92
C GLN A 2 52.57 -8.68 -16.48
N ARG A 3 51.94 -9.49 -15.59
CA ARG A 3 51.63 -10.92 -15.62
C ARG A 3 50.52 -11.31 -16.60
N ALA A 4 50.62 -12.53 -17.15
CA ALA A 4 49.58 -13.26 -17.87
C ALA A 4 48.51 -13.86 -16.94
N ARG A 5 47.21 -13.84 -17.35
CA ARG A 5 46.10 -14.78 -16.98
C ARG A 5 44.99 -14.64 -18.04
N THR A 6 44.78 -15.61 -18.94
CA THR A 6 43.87 -16.76 -18.83
C THR A 6 42.39 -16.37 -18.88
N ALA A 7 41.76 -16.65 -20.03
CA ALA A 7 40.32 -16.71 -20.20
C ALA A 7 39.78 -17.95 -19.48
N SER A 8 38.89 -17.74 -18.51
CA SER A 8 38.13 -18.82 -17.86
C SER A 8 36.67 -18.71 -18.27
N GLU A 9 36.25 -19.74 -18.97
CA GLU A 9 34.87 -20.17 -19.19
C GLU A 9 34.12 -20.33 -17.86
N LEU A 10 32.84 -19.94 -17.84
CA LEU A 10 31.86 -20.28 -16.80
C LEU A 10 30.61 -20.84 -17.51
N PRO A 11 30.21 -22.09 -17.25
CA PRO A 11 28.89 -22.59 -17.64
C PRO A 11 27.87 -22.22 -16.54
N LEU A 12 26.82 -21.47 -16.88
CA LEU A 12 25.76 -21.12 -15.93
C LEU A 12 24.37 -21.56 -16.41
N ILE A 13 23.99 -22.77 -16.00
CA ILE A 13 22.71 -23.19 -15.38
C ILE A 13 21.39 -22.67 -16.02
N ALA A 14 20.57 -23.62 -16.53
CA ALA A 14 19.20 -23.45 -17.02
C ALA A 14 18.16 -23.17 -15.90
N PRO A 15 16.95 -22.67 -16.22
CA PRO A 15 15.80 -22.87 -15.35
C PRO A 15 14.84 -23.91 -15.94
N SER A 16 14.65 -24.96 -15.15
CA SER A 16 13.62 -26.00 -15.26
C SER A 16 12.22 -25.38 -15.10
N ASN A 17 11.28 -25.74 -15.98
CA ASN A 17 9.87 -25.40 -15.86
C ASN A 17 9.25 -26.14 -14.67
N SER A 18 9.23 -25.49 -13.51
CA SER A 18 8.59 -26.01 -12.29
C SER A 18 7.08 -25.85 -12.39
N THR A 19 6.37 -26.96 -12.54
CA THR A 19 4.91 -27.06 -12.37
C THR A 19 4.52 -26.53 -10.99
N SER A 20 3.83 -25.38 -10.92
CA SER A 20 3.35 -24.80 -9.67
C SER A 20 2.14 -25.57 -9.14
N LEU A 21 2.31 -26.27 -8.01
CA LEU A 21 1.20 -26.77 -7.19
C LEU A 21 0.33 -25.60 -6.70
N PRO A 22 -0.99 -25.77 -6.55
CA PRO A 22 -1.84 -24.76 -5.93
C PRO A 22 -1.44 -24.62 -4.45
N THR A 23 -0.71 -23.55 -4.12
CA THR A 23 -0.42 -23.18 -2.75
C THR A 23 -1.74 -22.83 -2.07
N ALA A 24 -2.17 -23.67 -1.12
CA ALA A 24 -3.24 -23.33 -0.21
C ALA A 24 -2.89 -22.00 0.48
N VAL A 25 -3.63 -20.95 0.14
CA VAL A 25 -3.49 -19.63 0.75
C VAL A 25 -3.70 -19.77 2.25
N PRO A 26 -2.67 -19.52 3.09
CA PRO A 26 -2.88 -19.47 4.53
C PRO A 26 -3.95 -18.42 4.80
N LYS A 27 -4.87 -18.72 5.72
CA LYS A 27 -5.86 -17.76 6.24
C LYS A 27 -5.08 -16.71 7.03
N THR A 28 -4.46 -15.81 6.28
CA THR A 28 -3.55 -14.80 6.79
C THR A 28 -4.46 -13.77 7.42
N ASN A 29 -4.51 -13.72 8.75
CA ASN A 29 -5.13 -12.60 9.43
C ASN A 29 -4.42 -11.35 8.89
N PRO A 30 -5.11 -10.48 8.12
CA PRO A 30 -4.44 -9.32 7.57
C PRO A 30 -3.99 -8.49 8.77
N THR A 31 -2.68 -8.34 8.94
CA THR A 31 -2.10 -7.46 9.97
C THR A 31 -1.84 -6.07 9.40
N ILE A 32 -1.76 -5.96 8.07
CA ILE A 32 -1.40 -4.75 7.33
C ILE A 32 -2.47 -4.45 6.28
N CYS A 33 -2.93 -3.20 6.25
CA CYS A 33 -3.74 -2.57 5.21
C CYS A 33 -2.84 -1.75 4.29
N ARG A 34 -2.85 -2.06 2.99
CA ARG A 34 -2.17 -1.26 1.96
C ARG A 34 -3.18 -0.35 1.28
N LEU A 35 -3.00 0.96 1.41
CA LEU A 35 -3.92 1.95 0.84
C LEU A 35 -3.25 2.69 -0.32
N HIS A 36 -3.98 2.81 -1.42
CA HIS A 36 -3.63 3.65 -2.56
C HIS A 36 -4.54 4.87 -2.55
N ILE A 37 -4.02 6.00 -2.07
CA ILE A 37 -4.74 7.26 -1.97
C ILE A 37 -4.50 8.05 -3.25
N ARG A 38 -5.59 8.39 -3.97
CA ARG A 38 -5.53 9.26 -5.14
C ARG A 38 -5.81 10.70 -4.72
N LEU A 39 -4.94 11.61 -5.15
CA LEU A 39 -5.08 13.04 -4.89
C LEU A 39 -5.83 13.73 -6.04
N PRO A 40 -6.51 14.86 -5.78
CA PRO A 40 -7.17 15.65 -6.83
C PRO A 40 -6.19 16.18 -7.89
N SER A 41 -4.91 16.33 -7.54
CA SER A 41 -3.84 16.70 -8.46
C SER A 41 -3.46 15.59 -9.46
N GLY A 42 -4.08 14.41 -9.38
CA GLY A 42 -3.78 13.24 -10.21
C GLY A 42 -2.61 12.40 -9.70
N GLN A 43 -1.85 12.89 -8.72
CA GLN A 43 -0.81 12.12 -8.03
C GLN A 43 -1.43 11.09 -7.08
N SER A 44 -0.64 10.08 -6.70
CA SER A 44 -1.12 9.07 -5.77
C SER A 44 -0.09 8.70 -4.71
N ILE A 45 -0.56 8.59 -3.48
CA ILE A 45 0.22 8.23 -2.31
C ILE A 45 -0.08 6.77 -1.99
N LYS A 46 0.96 5.97 -1.74
CA LYS A 46 0.82 4.59 -1.27
C LYS A 46 1.29 4.53 0.18
N GLY A 47 0.44 4.06 1.07
CA GLY A 47 0.75 3.91 2.49
C GLY A 47 0.44 2.49 2.97
N GLU A 48 1.27 1.99 3.87
CA GLU A 48 1.02 0.75 4.60
C GLU A 48 0.63 1.12 6.03
N PHE A 49 -0.48 0.57 6.50
CA PHE A 49 -1.07 0.85 7.81
C PHE A 49 -1.38 -0.47 8.51
N GLY A 50 -1.46 -0.47 9.84
CA GLY A 50 -2.02 -1.62 10.56
C GLY A 50 -3.53 -1.75 10.31
N VAL A 51 -4.07 -2.96 10.34
CA VAL A 51 -5.54 -3.14 10.20
C VAL A 51 -6.34 -2.48 11.33
N ASN A 52 -5.74 -2.33 12.51
CA ASN A 52 -6.35 -1.69 13.66
C ASN A 52 -6.12 -0.17 13.71
N GLU A 53 -5.35 0.39 12.77
CA GLU A 53 -5.12 1.84 12.72
C GLU A 53 -6.43 2.57 12.41
N PRO A 54 -6.67 3.74 13.02
CA PRO A 54 -7.84 4.55 12.70
C PRO A 54 -7.68 5.24 11.33
N LEU A 55 -8.79 5.56 10.68
CA LEU A 55 -8.77 6.34 9.44
C LEU A 55 -8.06 7.70 9.61
N SER A 56 -8.15 8.31 10.80
CA SER A 56 -7.41 9.53 11.15
C SER A 56 -5.90 9.42 10.90
N ALA A 57 -5.29 8.25 11.13
CA ALA A 57 -3.88 8.03 10.87
C ALA A 57 -3.56 8.14 9.37
N VAL A 58 -4.46 7.66 8.51
CA VAL A 58 -4.34 7.81 7.06
C VAL A 58 -4.44 9.27 6.65
N MET A 59 -5.37 10.04 7.24
CA MET A 59 -5.51 11.47 6.97
C MET A 59 -4.24 12.24 7.32
N LEU A 60 -3.68 11.96 8.50
CA LEU A 60 -2.42 12.53 8.96
C LEU A 60 -1.23 12.10 8.08
N TYR A 61 -1.25 10.87 7.57
CA TYR A 61 -0.23 10.42 6.62
C TYR A 61 -0.33 11.17 5.29
N VAL A 62 -1.54 11.37 4.78
CA VAL A 62 -1.79 12.12 3.54
C VAL A 62 -1.38 13.59 3.68
N SER A 63 -1.65 14.23 4.82
CA SER A 63 -1.23 15.62 5.05
C SER A 63 0.29 15.78 5.05
N GLN A 64 1.02 14.82 5.61
CA GLN A 64 2.49 14.82 5.64
C GLN A 64 3.14 14.47 4.30
N ASN A 65 2.50 13.59 3.52
CA ASN A 65 3.04 13.08 2.26
C ASN A 65 2.44 13.79 1.03
N TRP A 66 1.81 14.95 1.21
CA TRP A 66 1.19 15.69 0.11
C TRP A 66 2.26 16.30 -0.81
N PRO A 67 2.37 15.85 -2.08
CA PRO A 67 3.37 16.36 -3.00
C PRO A 67 3.03 17.80 -3.41
N ASN A 68 4.04 18.67 -3.38
CA ASN A 68 3.94 20.09 -3.76
C ASN A 68 3.05 20.97 -2.86
N SER A 69 2.73 20.53 -1.63
CA SER A 69 2.08 21.45 -0.67
C SER A 69 3.13 22.33 -0.01
N SER A 70 3.25 23.57 -0.46
CA SER A 70 3.97 24.62 0.29
C SER A 70 3.25 25.01 1.59
N THR A 71 2.02 24.53 1.79
CA THR A 71 1.17 24.82 2.94
C THR A 71 0.88 23.52 3.68
N PHE A 72 1.09 23.49 4.99
CA PHE A 72 0.65 22.36 5.82
C PHE A 72 -0.88 22.22 5.68
N ILE A 73 -1.35 21.07 5.21
CA ILE A 73 -2.78 20.79 5.08
C ILE A 73 -3.24 20.21 6.42
N ASP A 74 -4.26 20.82 7.01
CA ASP A 74 -4.84 20.28 8.22
C ASP A 74 -5.52 18.93 7.93
N PRO A 75 -5.18 17.85 8.66
CA PRO A 75 -5.74 16.53 8.40
C PRO A 75 -7.27 16.48 8.57
N GLN A 76 -7.88 17.34 9.40
CA GLN A 76 -9.34 17.40 9.55
C GLN A 76 -10.04 18.01 8.33
N SER A 77 -9.33 18.83 7.56
CA SER A 77 -9.84 19.42 6.31
C SER A 77 -9.78 18.44 5.14
N ILE A 78 -9.11 17.29 5.28
CA ILE A 78 -9.04 16.27 4.24
C ILE A 78 -10.34 15.44 4.28
N GLN A 79 -10.90 15.15 3.11
CA GLN A 79 -12.01 14.22 2.97
C GLN A 79 -11.54 13.01 2.14
N LEU A 80 -11.69 11.82 2.72
CA LEU A 80 -11.33 10.56 2.08
C LEU A 80 -12.60 9.86 1.61
N MET A 81 -12.51 9.20 0.46
CA MET A 81 -13.57 8.37 -0.08
C MET A 81 -12.99 7.10 -0.69
N THR A 82 -13.73 6.00 -0.63
CA THR A 82 -13.38 4.76 -1.31
C THR A 82 -13.69 4.85 -2.80
N SER A 83 -12.93 4.12 -3.63
CA SER A 83 -13.20 4.09 -5.07
C SER A 83 -14.39 3.17 -5.42
N PHE A 84 -14.48 1.99 -4.79
CA PHE A 84 -15.53 1.01 -5.04
C PHE A 84 -15.83 0.16 -3.80
N PRO A 85 -17.10 0.04 -3.38
CA PRO A 85 -18.19 0.97 -3.72
C PRO A 85 -17.80 2.40 -3.30
N LYS A 86 -18.30 3.42 -3.99
CA LYS A 86 -18.03 4.82 -3.59
C LYS A 86 -18.70 5.08 -2.25
N GLN A 87 -17.89 5.35 -1.24
CA GLN A 87 -18.34 5.74 0.09
C GLN A 87 -17.48 6.90 0.57
N GLU A 88 -18.14 7.94 1.07
CA GLU A 88 -17.47 9.08 1.70
C GLU A 88 -17.33 8.80 3.18
N PHE A 89 -16.13 8.99 3.73
CA PHE A 89 -15.90 8.84 5.15
C PHE A 89 -16.28 10.11 5.90
N THR A 90 -17.08 9.96 6.95
CA THR A 90 -17.53 11.04 7.82
C THR A 90 -16.60 11.21 9.03
N SER A 91 -16.87 12.23 9.85
CA SER A 91 -16.14 12.44 11.11
C SER A 91 -16.25 11.26 12.09
N GLU A 92 -17.34 10.48 12.04
CA GLU A 92 -17.50 9.28 12.88
C GLU A 92 -16.57 8.15 12.44
N ASP A 93 -16.39 7.98 11.12
CA ASP A 93 -15.51 6.98 10.52
C ASP A 93 -14.03 7.26 10.81
N ARG A 94 -13.66 8.51 11.10
CA ARG A 94 -12.29 8.91 11.43
C ARG A 94 -11.70 8.15 12.62
N ASN A 95 -12.56 7.76 13.57
CA ASN A 95 -12.16 7.02 14.77
C ASN A 95 -12.26 5.50 14.60
N ARG A 96 -12.83 5.03 13.49
CA ARG A 96 -12.95 3.59 13.19
C ARG A 96 -11.66 3.04 12.61
N SER A 97 -11.42 1.76 12.85
CA SER A 97 -10.24 1.07 12.32
C SER A 97 -10.37 0.80 10.82
N LEU A 98 -9.24 0.69 10.14
CA LEU A 98 -9.21 0.35 8.72
C LEU A 98 -9.82 -1.03 8.42
N LEU A 99 -9.79 -1.95 9.39
CA LEU A 99 -10.49 -3.23 9.30
C LEU A 99 -12.00 -3.01 9.25
N ASP A 100 -12.58 -2.29 10.21
CA ASP A 100 -14.03 -2.03 10.28
C ASP A 100 -14.52 -1.32 9.02
N LEU A 101 -13.73 -0.35 8.53
CA LEU A 101 -14.02 0.39 7.30
C LEU A 101 -13.72 -0.39 6.01
N GLY A 102 -12.99 -1.49 6.08
CA GLY A 102 -12.68 -2.36 4.94
C GLY A 102 -13.69 -3.50 4.76
N GLU A 103 -14.44 -3.81 5.82
CA GLU A 103 -15.40 -4.92 5.89
C GLU A 103 -16.76 -4.61 5.22
N PHE A 104 -16.92 -3.48 4.52
CA PHE A 104 -18.13 -3.18 3.72
C PHE A 104 -18.41 -4.16 2.54
N LYS A 105 -17.79 -5.34 2.55
CA LYS A 105 -18.04 -6.43 1.61
C LYS A 105 -19.16 -7.35 2.06
N HIS A 106 -20.43 -6.95 1.99
CA HIS A 106 -21.55 -7.90 1.88
C HIS A 106 -22.75 -7.25 1.16
N PHE A 107 -22.68 -7.16 -0.17
CA PHE A 107 -23.85 -7.14 -1.05
C PHE A 107 -23.61 -8.09 -2.22
#